data_AF-A0A2G8LCW1-F1
#
_entry.id   AF-A0A2G8LCW1-F1
#
_cell.length_a   1.000
_cell.length_b   1.000
_cell.length_c   1.000
_cell.angle_alpha   90.00
_cell.angle_beta   90.00
_cell.angle_gamma   90.00
#
_symmetry.space_group_name_H-M   'P 1'
#
loop_
_entity.id
_entity.type
_entity.pdbx_description
1 polymer ?
#
loop_
_entity_poly.entity_id
_entity_poly.type
_entity_poly.pdbx_seq_one_letter_code
_entity_poly.pdbx_strand_id
1 'polypeptide(L)'
;MVIASDSRQIRLEVKVRMETTQTDNRTTILNLFRPALVDSPLLSNTQCLNLVSFWLDCHSKVLKVPLSVQQHAKDKIDAAEMGLENQTTVTFCQKMSKSDYNQQMNISTRKALKDLTNHIIDDTATSLKEKKQHLKGLQKHHSDVYNQYFPDMV
;
A
#
# COMPACT_ATOMS: atom_id res chain seq x y z
N MET A 1 -6.42 -28.86 62.59
CA MET A 1 -5.43 -27.91 63.13
C MET A 1 -5.14 -26.89 62.04
N VAL A 2 -5.89 -25.78 62.03
CA VAL A 2 -5.73 -24.74 60.99
C VAL A 2 -4.48 -23.95 61.35
N ILE A 3 -3.50 -23.98 60.45
CA ILE A 3 -2.27 -23.21 60.57
C ILE A 3 -2.68 -21.73 60.54
N ALA A 4 -2.57 -21.06 61.69
CA ALA A 4 -2.71 -19.61 61.77
C ALA A 4 -1.62 -18.99 60.90
N SER A 5 -1.97 -18.62 59.67
CA SER A 5 -1.08 -17.84 58.81
C SER A 5 -0.91 -16.48 59.46
N ASP A 6 0.32 -16.18 59.87
CA ASP A 6 0.70 -14.98 60.60
C ASP A 6 0.25 -13.72 59.85
N SER A 7 -0.68 -12.97 60.44
CA SER A 7 -1.22 -11.72 59.89
C SER A 7 -0.13 -10.70 59.55
N ARG A 8 1.07 -10.82 60.12
CA ARG A 8 2.24 -9.99 59.75
C ARG A 8 2.80 -10.39 58.39
N GLN A 9 2.90 -11.68 58.07
CA GLN A 9 3.33 -12.16 56.75
C GLN A 9 2.35 -11.73 55.66
N ILE A 10 1.04 -11.85 55.92
CA ILE A 10 0.00 -11.43 54.97
C ILE A 10 0.08 -9.92 54.73
N ARG A 11 0.35 -9.13 55.77
CA ARG A 11 0.46 -7.66 55.65
C ARG A 11 1.73 -7.22 54.93
N LEU A 12 2.83 -7.97 55.04
CA LEU A 12 4.06 -7.75 54.26
C LEU A 12 3.90 -8.16 52.79
N GLU A 13 3.28 -9.30 52.51
CA GLU A 13 2.95 -9.76 51.15
C GLU A 13 2.01 -8.77 50.43
N VAL A 14 0.98 -8.28 51.13
CA VAL A 14 0.06 -7.27 50.59
C VAL A 14 0.74 -5.91 50.41
N LYS A 15 1.66 -5.51 51.30
CA LYS A 15 2.44 -4.27 51.16
C LYS A 15 3.41 -4.36 49.96
N VAL A 16 4.14 -5.46 49.82
CA VAL A 16 5.04 -5.74 48.67
C VAL A 16 4.23 -5.81 47.37
N ARG A 17 3.01 -6.36 47.39
CA ARG A 17 2.12 -6.45 46.23
C ARG A 17 1.43 -5.13 45.87
N MET A 18 1.18 -4.25 46.84
CA MET A 18 0.64 -2.90 46.61
C MET A 18 1.72 -1.91 46.11
N GLU A 19 3.00 -2.17 46.40
CA GLU A 19 4.12 -1.36 45.87
C GLU A 19 4.60 -1.78 44.46
N THR A 20 4.05 -2.85 43.86
CA THR A 20 4.60 -3.42 42.60
C THR A 20 3.70 -3.40 41.36
N THR A 21 2.56 -2.71 41.35
CA THR A 21 1.80 -2.51 40.08
C THR A 21 1.24 -1.10 39.92
N GLN A 22 2.03 -0.07 40.24
CA GLN A 22 1.80 1.23 39.62
C GLN A 22 2.33 1.15 38.18
N THR A 23 1.56 0.54 37.28
CA THR A 23 1.88 0.57 35.84
C THR A 23 1.87 2.03 35.41
N ASP A 24 3.03 2.52 34.96
CA ASP A 24 3.19 3.90 34.54
C ASP A 24 2.11 4.29 33.52
N ASN A 25 1.53 5.48 33.67
CA ASN A 25 0.40 5.94 32.85
C ASN A 25 0.73 5.86 31.35
N ARG A 26 1.99 6.13 30.97
CA ARG A 26 2.45 6.02 29.60
C ARG A 26 2.35 4.58 29.11
N THR A 27 2.79 3.62 29.91
CA THR A 27 2.73 2.19 29.58
C THR A 27 1.28 1.74 29.38
N THR A 28 0.35 2.22 30.20
CA THR A 28 -1.08 1.95 30.05
C THR A 28 -1.62 2.50 28.73
N ILE A 29 -1.30 3.76 28.41
CA ILE A 29 -1.71 4.42 27.16
C ILE A 29 -1.12 3.72 25.93
N LEU A 30 0.16 3.35 25.97
CA LEU A 30 0.82 2.65 24.86
C LEU A 30 0.15 1.31 24.59
N ASN A 31 -0.13 0.52 25.62
CA ASN A 31 -0.80 -0.77 25.46
C ASN A 31 -2.23 -0.62 24.94
N LEU A 32 -2.94 0.44 25.35
CA LEU A 32 -4.30 0.72 24.89
C LEU A 32 -4.35 1.10 23.41
N PHE A 33 -3.46 1.98 22.96
CA PHE A 33 -3.46 2.47 21.58
C PHE A 33 -2.67 1.60 20.60
N ARG A 34 -1.81 0.69 21.09
CA ARG A 34 -1.03 -0.22 20.24
C ARG A 34 -1.88 -0.97 19.21
N PRO A 35 -2.97 -1.69 19.56
CA PRO A 35 -3.75 -2.41 18.55
C PRO A 35 -4.46 -1.48 17.54
N ALA A 36 -4.77 -0.24 17.90
CA ALA A 36 -5.43 0.71 17.00
C ALA A 36 -4.45 1.37 16.02
N LEU A 37 -3.19 1.55 16.42
CA LEU A 37 -2.18 2.25 15.64
C LEU A 37 -1.25 1.31 14.87
N VAL A 38 -0.85 0.19 15.49
CA VAL A 38 0.11 -0.78 14.93
C VAL A 38 -0.28 -2.20 15.33
N ASP A 39 -1.06 -2.83 14.46
CA ASP A 39 -1.29 -4.28 14.50
C ASP A 39 -0.62 -4.94 13.30
N SER A 40 0.52 -5.58 13.54
CA SER A 40 1.31 -6.23 12.49
C SER A 40 1.85 -7.58 13.01
N PRO A 41 1.64 -8.68 12.26
CA PRO A 41 2.20 -9.98 12.61
C PRO A 41 3.73 -10.05 12.40
N LEU A 42 4.32 -9.05 11.74
CA LEU A 42 5.75 -9.00 11.44
C LEU A 42 6.59 -8.35 12.54
N LEU A 43 5.94 -7.68 13.50
CA LEU A 43 6.61 -6.91 14.56
C LEU A 43 6.32 -7.54 15.92
N SER A 44 7.36 -7.61 16.75
CA SER A 44 7.18 -7.99 18.16
C SER A 44 6.39 -6.93 18.93
N ASN A 45 5.74 -7.33 20.03
CA ASN A 45 4.98 -6.40 20.88
C ASN A 45 5.82 -5.19 21.32
N THR A 46 7.08 -5.42 21.70
CA THR A 46 8.02 -4.35 22.10
C THR A 46 8.31 -3.39 20.95
N GLN A 47 8.50 -3.90 19.73
CA GLN A 47 8.71 -3.06 18.55
C GLN A 47 7.46 -2.21 18.24
N CYS A 48 6.26 -2.79 18.34
CA CYS A 48 5.01 -2.05 18.19
C CYS A 48 4.88 -0.93 19.25
N LEU A 49 5.15 -1.24 20.51
CA LEU A 49 5.09 -0.26 21.61
C LEU A 49 6.12 0.86 21.42
N ASN A 50 7.33 0.54 20.98
CA ASN A 50 8.37 1.54 20.68
C ASN A 50 7.95 2.46 19.52
N LEU A 51 7.32 1.92 18.48
CA LEU A 51 6.84 2.70 17.35
C LEU A 51 5.70 3.64 17.76
N VAL A 52 4.73 3.14 18.52
CA VAL A 52 3.64 3.95 19.05
C VAL A 52 4.16 5.03 20.00
N SER A 53 5.10 4.68 20.88
CA SER A 53 5.81 5.62 21.77
C SER A 53 6.47 6.74 20.97
N PHE A 54 7.23 6.38 19.93
CA PHE A 54 7.87 7.34 19.05
C PHE A 54 6.86 8.27 18.36
N TRP A 55 5.75 7.73 17.85
CA TRP A 55 4.70 8.54 17.22
C TRP A 55 4.04 9.49 18.18
N LEU A 56 3.76 9.08 19.42
CA LEU A 56 3.18 9.97 20.43
C LEU A 56 4.15 11.11 20.79
N ASP A 57 5.44 10.80 20.94
CA ASP A 57 6.46 11.81 21.27
C ASP A 57 6.73 12.76 20.10
N CYS A 58 6.66 12.26 18.87
CA CYS A 58 6.97 13.01 17.66
C CYS A 58 5.73 13.44 16.86
N HIS A 59 4.52 13.34 17.42
CA HIS A 59 3.27 13.55 16.68
C HIS A 59 3.22 14.90 15.97
N SER A 60 3.70 15.96 16.63
CA SER A 60 3.70 17.33 16.11
C SER A 60 4.64 17.53 14.90
N LYS A 61 5.65 16.67 14.75
CA LYS A 61 6.59 16.69 13.63
C LYS A 61 6.17 15.71 12.54
N VAL A 62 5.76 14.50 12.91
CA VAL A 62 5.39 13.42 11.99
C VAL A 62 4.04 13.65 11.34
N LEU A 63 3.07 14.19 12.08
CA LEU A 63 1.71 14.47 11.59
C LEU A 63 1.52 15.92 11.16
N LYS A 64 2.62 16.66 10.95
CA LYS A 64 2.54 18.02 10.43
C LYS A 64 2.04 17.95 8.99
N VAL A 65 0.93 18.62 8.73
CA VAL A 65 0.36 18.72 7.38
C VAL A 65 1.40 19.38 6.46
N PRO A 66 1.83 18.71 5.37
CA PRO A 66 2.79 19.29 4.42
C PRO A 66 2.27 20.60 3.83
N LEU A 67 3.17 21.58 3.61
CA LEU A 67 2.79 22.90 3.09
C LEU A 67 2.06 22.81 1.75
N SER A 68 2.44 21.86 0.89
CA SER A 68 1.78 21.61 -0.39
C SER A 68 0.31 21.23 -0.22
N VAL A 69 -0.03 20.44 0.81
CA VAL A 69 -1.42 20.05 1.09
C VAL A 69 -2.21 21.25 1.60
N GLN A 70 -1.61 22.06 2.47
CA GLN A 70 -2.25 23.28 2.97
C GLN A 70 -2.53 24.28 1.84
N GLN A 71 -1.57 24.48 0.93
CA GLN A 71 -1.71 25.34 -0.23
C GLN A 71 -2.82 24.83 -1.16
N HIS A 72 -2.79 23.56 -1.55
CA HIS A 72 -3.85 22.99 -2.40
C HIS A 72 -5.24 23.10 -1.76
N ALA A 73 -5.35 22.88 -0.45
CA ALA A 73 -6.61 23.04 0.25
C ALA A 73 -7.10 24.49 0.19
N LYS A 74 -6.21 25.46 0.45
CA LYS A 74 -6.51 26.87 0.36
C LYS A 74 -6.91 27.29 -1.06
N ASP A 75 -6.13 26.91 -2.07
CA ASP A 75 -6.42 27.24 -3.47
C ASP A 75 -7.79 26.69 -3.90
N LYS A 76 -8.16 25.50 -3.43
CA LYS A 76 -9.49 24.92 -3.67
C LYS A 76 -10.61 25.68 -2.96
N ILE A 77 -10.40 26.10 -1.71
CA ILE A 77 -11.38 26.89 -0.96
C ILE A 77 -11.57 28.25 -1.65
N ASP A 78 -10.47 28.93 -1.97
CA ASP A 78 -10.47 30.23 -2.64
C ASP A 78 -11.16 30.12 -4.01
N ALA A 79 -10.88 29.07 -4.80
CA ALA A 79 -11.57 28.81 -6.06
C ALA A 79 -13.08 28.53 -5.89
N ALA A 80 -13.47 27.80 -4.84
CA ALA A 80 -14.88 27.55 -4.54
C ALA A 80 -15.62 28.83 -4.14
N GLU A 81 -15.02 29.67 -3.30
CA GLU A 81 -15.57 30.98 -2.92
C GLU A 81 -15.70 31.93 -4.11
N MET A 82 -14.77 31.86 -5.07
CA MET A 82 -14.83 32.62 -6.32
C MET A 82 -15.80 32.03 -7.37
N GLY A 83 -16.50 30.93 -7.07
CA GLY A 83 -17.38 30.24 -8.01
C GLY A 83 -16.66 29.61 -9.20
N LEU A 84 -15.33 29.42 -9.09
CA LEU A 84 -14.44 28.85 -10.08
C LEU A 84 -14.26 27.34 -9.92
N GLU A 85 -14.97 26.70 -8.99
CA GLU A 85 -14.94 25.26 -8.83
C GLU A 85 -15.46 24.57 -10.09
N ASN A 86 -14.53 24.18 -10.96
CA ASN A 86 -14.77 23.09 -11.89
C ASN A 86 -15.03 21.87 -11.01
N GLN A 87 -16.32 21.50 -10.89
CA GLN A 87 -16.86 20.32 -10.21
C GLN A 87 -15.75 19.33 -9.92
N THR A 88 -15.37 19.24 -8.64
CA THR A 88 -14.37 18.30 -8.15
C THR A 88 -14.45 17.03 -8.99
N THR A 89 -13.47 16.78 -9.86
CA THR A 89 -13.49 15.59 -10.72
C THR A 89 -13.31 14.41 -9.78
N VAL A 90 -14.42 13.89 -9.30
CA VAL A 90 -14.45 12.69 -8.47
C VAL A 90 -14.06 11.58 -9.43
N THR A 91 -12.77 11.26 -9.46
CA THR A 91 -12.24 10.16 -10.25
C THR A 91 -12.68 8.86 -9.56
N PHE A 92 -13.93 8.47 -9.75
CA PHE A 92 -14.37 7.14 -9.36
C PHE A 92 -14.06 6.18 -10.50
N CYS A 93 -13.68 4.95 -10.15
CA CYS A 93 -13.59 3.89 -11.13
C CYS A 93 -15.00 3.55 -11.62
N GLN A 94 -15.36 4.04 -12.80
CA GLN A 94 -16.60 3.63 -13.45
C GLN A 94 -16.46 2.18 -13.93
N LYS A 95 -17.41 1.33 -13.54
CA LYS A 95 -17.45 -0.06 -14.00
C LYS A 95 -17.63 -0.07 -15.52
N MET A 96 -16.64 -0.61 -16.22
CA MET A 96 -16.68 -0.80 -17.66
C MET A 96 -17.75 -1.85 -18.03
N SER A 97 -18.46 -1.62 -19.14
CA SER A 97 -19.37 -2.64 -19.66
C SER A 97 -18.59 -3.85 -20.16
N LYS A 98 -19.21 -5.03 -20.23
CA LYS A 98 -18.56 -6.24 -20.76
C LYS A 98 -18.14 -6.05 -22.23
N SER A 99 -18.94 -5.31 -23.00
CA SER A 99 -18.65 -5.02 -24.41
C SER A 99 -17.41 -4.15 -24.54
N ASP A 100 -17.35 -3.05 -23.80
CA ASP A 100 -16.22 -2.12 -23.83
C ASP A 100 -14.95 -2.79 -23.32
N TYR A 101 -15.07 -3.64 -22.28
CA TYR A 101 -13.94 -4.44 -21.80
C TYR A 101 -13.40 -5.36 -22.89
N ASN A 102 -14.27 -6.13 -23.56
CA ASN A 102 -13.84 -7.04 -24.62
C ASN A 102 -13.23 -6.28 -25.79
N GLN A 103 -13.80 -5.13 -26.18
CA GLN A 103 -13.24 -4.29 -27.24
C GLN A 103 -11.87 -3.74 -26.84
N GLN A 104 -11.76 -3.15 -25.65
CA GLN A 104 -10.51 -2.58 -25.14
C GLN A 104 -9.44 -3.65 -24.95
N MET A 105 -9.81 -4.83 -24.45
CA MET A 105 -8.93 -5.98 -24.32
C MET A 105 -8.35 -6.36 -25.68
N ASN A 106 -9.19 -6.51 -26.71
CA ASN A 106 -8.75 -6.85 -28.06
C ASN A 106 -7.82 -5.78 -28.64
N ILE A 107 -8.19 -4.50 -28.56
CA ILE A 107 -7.38 -3.39 -29.06
C ILE A 107 -6.03 -3.33 -28.34
N SER A 108 -6.04 -3.37 -27.00
CA SER A 108 -4.85 -3.28 -26.16
C SER A 108 -3.90 -4.46 -26.39
N THR A 109 -4.44 -5.68 -26.44
CA THR A 109 -3.64 -6.90 -26.66
C THR A 109 -2.97 -6.87 -28.03
N ARG A 110 -3.73 -6.51 -29.08
CA ARG A 110 -3.20 -6.41 -30.45
C ARG A 110 -2.11 -5.35 -30.56
N LYS A 111 -2.31 -4.19 -29.92
CA LYS A 111 -1.30 -3.13 -29.86
C LYS A 111 -0.05 -3.59 -29.14
N ALA A 112 -0.19 -4.18 -27.96
CA ALA A 112 0.95 -4.68 -27.18
C ALA A 112 1.75 -5.76 -27.92
N LEU A 113 1.08 -6.67 -28.63
CA LEU A 113 1.74 -7.69 -29.46
C LEU A 113 2.50 -7.09 -30.64
N LYS A 114 1.93 -6.07 -31.30
CA LYS A 114 2.63 -5.32 -32.36
C LYS A 114 3.88 -4.64 -31.80
N ASP A 115 3.74 -3.92 -30.69
CA ASP A 115 4.84 -3.17 -30.06
C ASP A 115 5.96 -4.14 -29.58
N LEU A 116 5.59 -5.29 -29.01
CA LEU A 116 6.53 -6.34 -28.64
C LEU A 116 7.29 -6.91 -29.84
N THR A 117 6.60 -7.11 -30.96
CA THR A 117 7.21 -7.65 -32.19
C THR A 117 8.24 -6.67 -32.75
N ASN A 118 7.88 -5.38 -32.83
CA ASN A 118 8.81 -4.32 -33.22
C ASN A 118 10.01 -4.25 -32.28
N HIS A 119 9.77 -4.34 -30.96
CA HIS A 119 10.85 -4.31 -29.98
C HIS A 119 11.85 -5.48 -30.17
N ILE A 120 11.37 -6.69 -30.47
CA ILE A 120 12.24 -7.85 -30.77
C ILE A 120 13.07 -7.62 -32.05
N ILE A 121 12.47 -7.00 -33.07
CA ILE A 121 13.16 -6.70 -34.32
C ILE A 121 14.27 -5.65 -34.08
N ASP A 122 13.94 -4.58 -33.37
CA ASP A 122 14.81 -3.43 -33.14
C ASP A 122 15.90 -3.68 -32.07
N ASP A 123 15.72 -4.68 -31.19
CA ASP A 123 16.65 -4.94 -30.09
C ASP A 123 18.04 -5.35 -30.57
N THR A 124 19.07 -4.51 -30.40
CA THR A 124 20.42 -4.84 -30.85
C THR A 124 21.16 -5.84 -29.94
N ALA A 125 20.63 -6.16 -28.76
CA ALA A 125 21.29 -7.02 -27.78
C ALA A 125 21.08 -8.53 -28.06
N THR A 126 19.94 -8.91 -28.65
CA THR A 126 19.64 -10.31 -28.97
C THR A 126 20.23 -10.76 -30.31
N SER A 127 20.69 -12.02 -30.36
CA SER A 127 21.22 -12.60 -31.59
C SER A 127 20.11 -12.84 -32.63
N LEU A 128 20.47 -12.84 -33.92
CA LEU A 128 19.51 -13.14 -35.01
C LEU A 128 18.79 -14.49 -34.84
N LYS A 129 19.47 -15.47 -34.25
CA LYS A 129 18.90 -16.80 -33.98
C LYS A 129 17.79 -16.72 -32.93
N GLU A 130 18.03 -16.00 -31.83
CA GLU A 130 17.07 -15.82 -30.74
C GLU A 130 15.89 -14.96 -31.19
N LYS A 131 16.14 -13.87 -31.90
CA LYS A 131 15.07 -13.04 -32.50
C LYS A 131 14.13 -13.88 -33.37
N LYS A 132 14.69 -14.71 -34.26
CA LYS A 132 13.89 -15.60 -35.12
C LYS A 132 13.11 -16.63 -34.30
N GLN A 133 13.65 -17.12 -33.19
CA GLN A 133 12.95 -18.03 -32.29
C GLN A 133 11.78 -17.33 -31.58
N HIS A 134 11.98 -16.11 -31.06
CA HIS A 134 10.93 -15.32 -30.41
C HIS A 134 9.81 -14.96 -31.39
N LEU A 135 10.15 -14.51 -32.60
CA LEU A 135 9.17 -14.20 -33.65
C LEU A 135 8.38 -15.45 -34.07
N LYS A 136 9.02 -16.61 -34.21
CA LYS A 136 8.31 -17.89 -34.45
C LYS A 136 7.36 -18.26 -33.31
N GLY A 137 7.75 -17.99 -32.07
CA GLY A 137 6.87 -18.18 -30.90
C GLY A 137 5.62 -17.32 -31.00
N LEU A 138 5.78 -16.02 -31.29
CA LEU A 138 4.67 -15.09 -31.48
C LEU A 138 3.76 -15.51 -32.64
N GLN A 139 4.33 -15.86 -33.80
CA GLN A 139 3.56 -16.32 -34.95
C GLN A 139 2.77 -17.60 -34.64
N LYS A 140 3.33 -18.54 -33.87
CA LYS A 140 2.64 -19.79 -33.50
C LYS A 140 1.44 -19.56 -32.58
N HIS A 141 1.55 -18.64 -31.63
CA HIS A 141 0.51 -18.41 -30.62
C HIS A 141 -0.51 -17.34 -31.01
N HIS A 142 -0.11 -16.39 -31.86
CA HIS A 142 -0.92 -15.22 -32.26
C HIS A 142 -0.75 -14.95 -33.76
N SER A 143 -1.02 -15.96 -34.59
CA SER A 143 -0.86 -15.89 -36.05
C SER A 143 -1.73 -14.83 -36.71
N ASP A 144 -2.94 -14.60 -36.18
CA ASP A 144 -3.90 -13.60 -36.65
C ASP A 144 -3.37 -12.17 -36.51
N VAL A 145 -2.75 -11.87 -35.36
CA VAL A 145 -2.16 -10.55 -35.09
C VAL A 145 -0.85 -10.40 -35.87
N TYR A 146 -0.01 -11.44 -35.88
CA TYR A 146 1.28 -11.41 -36.56
C TYR A 146 1.12 -11.19 -38.07
N ASN A 147 0.26 -11.96 -38.73
CA ASN A 147 0.06 -11.87 -40.19
C ASN A 147 -0.62 -10.56 -40.62
N GLN A 148 -1.42 -9.93 -39.75
CA GLN A 148 -2.02 -8.63 -40.07
C GLN A 148 -0.97 -7.51 -40.13
N TYR A 149 0.00 -7.52 -39.22
CA TYR A 149 0.99 -6.44 -39.10
C TYR A 149 2.30 -6.73 -39.84
N PHE A 150 2.61 -8.01 -40.08
CA PHE A 150 3.85 -8.46 -40.73
C PHE A 150 3.56 -9.46 -41.86
N PRO A 151 2.73 -9.11 -42.87
CA PRO A 151 2.39 -10.01 -43.98
C PRO A 151 3.61 -10.39 -44.84
N ASP A 152 4.62 -9.53 -44.89
CA ASP A 152 5.80 -9.67 -45.77
C ASP A 152 7.03 -10.29 -45.09
N MET A 153 6.90 -10.76 -43.84
CA MET A 153 8.01 -11.38 -43.08
C MET A 153 8.04 -12.92 -43.15
N VAL A 154 7.35 -13.51 -44.13
CA VAL A 154 7.31 -14.96 -44.40
C VAL A 154 8.37 -15.36 -45.43
#